data_AF-A0A973XFF5-F1
#
_entry.id   AF-A0A973XFF5-F1
#
_cell.length_a   1.000
_cell.length_b   1.000
_cell.length_c   1.000
_cell.angle_alpha   90.00
_cell.angle_beta   90.00
_cell.angle_gamma   90.00
#
_symmetry.space_group_name_H-M   'P 1'
#
loop_
_entity.id
_entity.type
_entity.pdbx_description
1 polymer ?
#
loop_
_entity_poly.entity_id
_entity_poly.type
_entity_poly.pdbx_seq_one_letter_code
_entity_poly.pdbx_strand_id
1 'polypeptide(L)'
;RCEKSTAYLRAQGFDDVYHLEGGILKYLETVAPESSLWQGECFVFDERVSVGHGLVPGPHALCRACRQPLQDGAMDSALYEVGVSCPRCHGTTSEAQKNGARERQRQWERAKARPQTQRADAPL
;
A
#
# COMPACT_ATOMS: atom_id res chain seq x y z
N ARG A 1 7.43 -12.97 -6.33
CA ARG A 1 8.43 -12.21 -7.12
C ARG A 1 9.78 -12.92 -7.11
N CYS A 2 10.33 -13.20 -5.92
CA CYS A 2 11.65 -13.82 -5.77
C CYS A 2 11.76 -15.21 -6.41
N GLU A 3 10.72 -16.05 -6.39
CA GLU A 3 10.72 -17.33 -7.12
C GLU A 3 11.09 -17.18 -8.60
N LYS A 4 10.47 -16.22 -9.29
CA LYS A 4 10.76 -15.95 -10.71
C LYS A 4 12.17 -15.42 -10.90
N SER A 5 12.62 -14.51 -10.02
CA SER A 5 13.97 -13.93 -10.08
C SER A 5 15.06 -14.98 -9.80
N THR A 6 14.87 -15.83 -8.80
CA THR A 6 15.77 -16.93 -8.47
C THR A 6 15.85 -17.93 -9.61
N ALA A 7 14.71 -18.35 -10.18
CA ALA A 7 14.68 -19.25 -11.33
C ALA A 7 15.39 -18.67 -12.55
N TYR A 8 15.21 -17.37 -12.81
CA TYR A 8 15.90 -16.66 -13.88
C TYR A 8 17.43 -16.68 -13.67
N LEU A 9 17.91 -16.33 -12.47
CA LEU A 9 19.35 -16.32 -12.17
C LEU A 9 19.97 -17.73 -12.25
N ARG A 10 19.25 -18.76 -11.78
CA ARG A 10 19.66 -20.16 -11.96
C ARG A 10 19.83 -20.50 -13.44
N ALA A 11 18.88 -20.09 -14.29
CA ALA A 11 18.97 -20.31 -15.74
C ALA A 11 20.11 -19.53 -16.41
N GLN A 12 20.64 -18.47 -15.78
CA GLN A 12 21.84 -17.75 -16.22
C GLN A 12 23.16 -18.39 -15.73
N GLY A 13 23.10 -19.53 -15.03
CA GLY A 13 24.29 -20.25 -14.58
C GLY A 13 24.79 -19.87 -13.19
N PHE A 14 23.99 -19.17 -12.37
CA PHE A 14 24.33 -18.94 -10.98
C PHE A 14 23.93 -20.13 -10.11
N ASP A 15 24.88 -20.69 -9.37
CA ASP A 15 24.68 -21.91 -8.56
C ASP A 15 24.16 -21.65 -7.14
N ASP A 16 24.50 -20.51 -6.55
CA ASP A 16 24.14 -20.18 -5.16
C ASP A 16 23.15 -19.01 -5.13
N VAL A 17 21.90 -19.29 -5.49
CA VAL A 17 20.82 -18.30 -5.46
C VAL A 17 19.73 -18.74 -4.49
N TYR A 18 19.50 -17.92 -3.48
CA TYR A 18 18.53 -18.15 -2.42
C TYR A 18 17.46 -17.06 -2.43
N HIS A 19 16.29 -17.36 -1.88
CA HIS A 19 15.28 -16.34 -1.56
C HIS A 19 14.65 -16.63 -0.20
N LEU A 20 14.03 -15.60 0.36
CA LEU A 20 13.25 -15.73 1.59
C LEU A 20 11.92 -16.45 1.27
N GLU A 21 11.78 -17.68 1.73
CA GLU A 21 10.56 -18.48 1.56
C GLU A 21 9.38 -17.82 2.30
N GLY A 22 8.25 -17.63 1.61
CA GLY A 22 7.10 -16.87 2.13
C GLY A 22 7.33 -15.37 2.27
N GLY A 23 8.52 -14.87 1.94
CA GLY A 23 8.87 -13.45 1.91
C GLY A 23 8.82 -12.77 3.27
N ILE A 24 8.82 -11.43 3.22
CA ILE A 24 8.93 -10.58 4.42
C ILE A 24 7.73 -10.75 5.36
N LEU A 25 6.53 -10.99 4.84
CA LEU A 25 5.34 -11.13 5.68
C LEU A 25 5.43 -12.39 6.57
N LYS A 26 5.81 -13.55 6.01
CA LYS A 26 6.03 -14.78 6.80
C LYS A 26 7.16 -14.56 7.83
N TYR A 27 8.19 -13.80 7.47
CA TYR A 27 9.27 -13.45 8.39
C TYR A 27 8.76 -12.59 9.57
N LEU A 28 8.01 -11.52 9.30
CA LEU A 28 7.44 -10.64 10.34
C LEU A 28 6.41 -11.35 11.23
N GLU A 29 5.76 -12.39 10.71
CA GLU A 29 4.81 -13.23 11.44
C GLU A 29 5.49 -14.24 12.38
N THR A 30 6.60 -14.84 11.94
CA THR A 30 7.20 -16.01 12.62
C THR A 30 8.47 -15.70 13.41
N VAL A 31 9.17 -14.61 13.09
CA VAL A 31 10.41 -14.20 13.78
C VAL A 31 10.09 -13.15 14.83
N ALA A 32 10.52 -13.41 16.06
CA ALA A 32 10.36 -12.49 17.18
C ALA A 32 11.15 -11.17 16.95
N PRO A 33 10.62 -10.00 17.37
CA PRO A 33 11.29 -8.72 17.16
C PRO A 33 12.73 -8.67 17.69
N GLU A 34 13.02 -9.34 18.81
CA GLU A 34 14.32 -9.34 19.47
C GLU A 34 15.40 -10.09 18.68
N SER A 35 15.01 -11.03 17.82
CA SER A 35 15.90 -11.78 16.93
C SER A 35 15.78 -11.35 15.46
N SER A 36 14.98 -10.32 15.21
CA SER A 36 14.70 -9.82 13.87
C SER A 36 15.84 -8.94 13.35
N LEU A 37 16.13 -9.09 12.05
CA LEU A 37 17.00 -8.17 11.30
C LEU A 37 16.20 -7.12 10.53
N TRP A 38 14.87 -7.17 10.60
CA TRP A 38 13.99 -6.22 9.92
C TRP A 38 13.99 -4.86 10.64
N GLN A 39 13.94 -3.77 9.88
CA GLN A 39 13.90 -2.41 10.41
C GLN A 39 12.78 -1.62 9.75
N GLY A 40 11.99 -0.90 10.56
CA GLY A 40 10.84 -0.14 10.11
C GLY A 40 9.66 -1.04 9.72
N GLU A 41 8.88 -0.61 8.73
CA GLU A 41 7.62 -1.23 8.35
C GLU A 41 7.68 -1.85 6.94
N CYS A 42 6.92 -2.93 6.70
CA CYS A 42 6.78 -3.56 5.40
C CYS A 42 5.59 -2.99 4.64
N PHE A 43 5.83 -2.33 3.51
CA PHE A 43 4.75 -1.86 2.62
C PHE A 43 3.88 -3.02 2.12
N VAL A 44 2.56 -2.84 2.14
CA VAL A 44 1.56 -3.80 1.63
C VAL A 44 0.63 -3.13 0.63
N PHE A 45 0.15 -3.90 -0.35
CA PHE A 45 -0.66 -3.40 -1.46
C PHE A 45 -2.16 -3.38 -1.15
N ASP A 46 -2.51 -3.00 0.08
CA ASP A 46 -3.90 -2.87 0.53
C ASP A 46 -4.08 -1.61 1.40
N GLU A 47 -5.26 -1.46 1.98
CA GLU A 47 -5.65 -0.27 2.74
C GLU A 47 -4.79 -0.02 3.99
N ARG A 48 -4.06 -1.03 4.50
CA ARG A 48 -3.16 -0.88 5.65
C ARG A 48 -1.90 -0.10 5.32
N VAL A 49 -1.52 -0.02 4.04
CA VAL A 49 -0.30 0.64 3.51
C VAL A 49 1.01 0.00 3.96
N SER A 50 1.15 -0.31 5.24
CA SER A 50 2.32 -0.93 5.82
C SER A 50 1.95 -1.83 7.00
N VAL A 51 2.81 -2.79 7.32
CA VAL A 51 2.69 -3.63 8.52
C VAL A 51 4.04 -3.83 9.19
N GLY A 52 4.02 -3.93 10.51
CA GLY A 52 5.18 -4.25 11.34
C GLY A 52 5.23 -5.72 11.74
N HIS A 53 6.00 -6.02 12.79
CA HIS A 53 6.04 -7.36 13.40
C HIS A 53 4.65 -7.80 13.87
N GLY A 54 4.36 -9.11 13.74
CA GLY A 54 3.04 -9.66 13.99
C GLY A 54 1.97 -9.23 12.97
N LEU A 55 2.40 -8.65 11.83
CA LEU A 55 1.53 -8.13 10.77
C LEU A 55 0.55 -7.04 11.25
N VAL A 56 0.92 -6.34 12.32
CA VAL A 56 0.15 -5.22 12.88
C VAL A 56 0.20 -4.06 11.88
N PRO A 57 -0.94 -3.43 11.54
CA PRO A 57 -0.95 -2.25 10.66
C PRO A 57 -0.06 -1.14 11.20
N GLY A 58 0.79 -0.60 10.33
CA GLY A 58 1.64 0.55 10.62
C GLY A 58 0.88 1.88 10.56
N PRO A 59 1.53 3.00 10.90
CA PRO A 59 0.89 4.31 11.02
C PRO A 59 0.68 5.03 9.67
N HIS A 60 1.21 4.47 8.58
CA HIS A 60 1.26 5.16 7.30
C HIS A 60 -0.11 5.19 6.61
N ALA A 61 -0.48 6.35 6.09
CA ALA A 61 -1.59 6.50 5.16
C ALA A 61 -1.07 6.73 3.74
N LEU A 62 -1.87 6.42 2.72
CA LEU A 62 -1.46 6.57 1.32
C LEU A 62 -2.13 7.79 0.69
N CYS A 63 -1.35 8.62 0.00
CA CYS A 63 -1.92 9.65 -0.86
C CYS A 63 -2.63 8.99 -2.05
N ARG A 64 -3.95 9.14 -2.13
CA ARG A 64 -4.75 8.51 -3.20
C ARG A 64 -4.51 9.11 -4.59
N ALA A 65 -3.83 10.24 -4.68
CA ALA A 65 -3.44 10.85 -5.95
C ALA A 65 -2.13 10.27 -6.49
N CYS A 66 -1.03 10.34 -5.73
CA CYS A 66 0.30 9.92 -6.20
C CYS A 66 0.71 8.51 -5.77
N ARG A 67 -0.11 7.86 -4.92
CA ARG A 67 0.12 6.51 -4.36
C ARG A 67 1.40 6.36 -3.55
N GLN A 68 1.93 7.46 -3.03
CA GLN A 68 3.03 7.45 -2.09
C GLN A 68 2.50 7.48 -0.65
N PRO A 69 3.19 6.85 0.31
CA PRO A 69 2.93 7.06 1.73
C PRO A 69 2.98 8.56 2.06
N LEU A 70 2.01 9.00 2.87
CA LEU A 70 1.99 10.33 3.44
C LEU A 70 3.08 10.41 4.51
N GLN A 71 3.80 11.53 4.49
CA GLN A 71 4.74 11.87 5.57
C GLN A 71 3.95 12.34 6.79
N ASP A 72 4.59 12.30 7.95
CA ASP A 72 4.01 12.82 9.18
C ASP A 72 3.62 14.30 9.02
N GLY A 73 2.44 14.67 9.51
CA GLY A 73 1.88 16.01 9.35
C GLY A 73 1.46 16.39 7.93
N ALA A 74 1.58 15.49 6.94
CA ALA A 74 1.20 15.80 5.57
C ALA A 74 -0.30 16.15 5.43
N MET A 75 -1.16 15.57 6.27
CA MET A 75 -2.60 15.84 6.26
C MET A 75 -2.95 17.24 6.79
N ASP A 76 -2.08 17.84 7.60
CA ASP A 76 -2.28 19.17 8.19
C ASP A 76 -1.82 20.31 7.26
N SER A 77 -1.12 19.96 6.19
CA SER A 77 -0.64 20.94 5.22
C SER A 77 -1.79 21.54 4.40
N ALA A 78 -1.71 22.85 4.12
CA ALA A 78 -2.61 23.51 3.17
C ALA A 78 -2.52 22.95 1.73
N LEU A 79 -1.46 22.18 1.42
CA LEU A 79 -1.27 21.51 0.13
C LEU A 79 -1.91 20.11 0.08
N TYR A 80 -2.53 19.66 1.16
CA TYR A 80 -3.22 18.39 1.22
C TYR A 80 -4.71 18.56 0.93
N GLU A 81 -5.21 17.72 0.03
CA GLU A 81 -6.63 17.59 -0.26
C GLU A 81 -6.92 16.09 -0.40
N VAL A 82 -7.81 15.58 0.47
CA VAL A 82 -8.13 14.14 0.52
C VAL A 82 -8.54 13.63 -0.86
N GLY A 83 -7.94 12.51 -1.29
CA GLY A 83 -8.20 11.97 -2.63
C GLY A 83 -7.43 12.62 -3.78
N VAL A 84 -6.87 13.83 -3.57
CA VAL A 84 -6.55 14.77 -4.67
C VAL A 84 -5.09 15.17 -4.72
N SER A 85 -4.50 15.54 -3.59
CA SER A 85 -3.10 15.94 -3.53
C SER A 85 -2.51 15.84 -2.13
N CYS A 86 -1.19 15.82 -2.06
CA CYS A 86 -0.41 15.94 -0.83
C CYS A 86 0.77 16.89 -1.07
N PRO A 87 1.51 17.33 -0.03
CA PRO A 87 2.64 18.24 -0.17
C PRO A 87 3.68 17.79 -1.21
N ARG A 88 3.85 16.47 -1.37
CA ARG A 88 4.79 15.89 -2.34
C ARG A 88 4.34 16.06 -3.80
N CYS A 89 3.04 15.90 -4.09
CA CYS A 89 2.56 15.87 -5.47
C CYS A 89 1.76 17.11 -5.88
N HIS A 90 1.44 17.99 -4.92
CA HIS A 90 0.64 19.18 -5.18
C HIS A 90 1.23 20.04 -6.30
N GLY A 91 2.54 20.27 -6.29
CA GLY A 91 3.25 21.08 -7.29
C GLY A 91 3.56 20.38 -8.60
N THR A 92 3.43 19.05 -8.66
CA THR A 92 3.75 18.24 -9.86
C THR A 92 2.51 17.70 -10.57
N THR A 93 1.32 17.97 -10.03
CA THR A 93 0.05 17.58 -10.64
C THR A 93 -0.68 18.80 -11.21
N SER A 94 -1.21 18.66 -12.42
CA SER A 94 -1.98 19.71 -13.09
C SER A 94 -3.39 19.82 -12.52
N GLU A 95 -4.05 20.96 -12.71
CA GLU A 95 -5.45 21.13 -12.29
C GLU A 95 -6.40 20.14 -12.96
N ALA A 96 -6.14 19.74 -14.22
CA ALA A 96 -6.92 18.68 -14.87
C ALA A 96 -6.79 17.34 -14.13
N GLN A 97 -5.57 16.97 -13.70
CA GLN A 97 -5.34 15.75 -12.91
C GLN A 97 -6.02 15.84 -11.54
N LYS A 98 -5.92 17.00 -10.87
CA LYS A 98 -6.59 17.24 -9.57
C LYS A 98 -8.10 17.18 -9.70
N ASN A 99 -8.69 17.77 -10.74
CA ASN A 99 -10.13 17.70 -10.99
C ASN A 99 -10.61 16.26 -11.23
N GLY A 100 -9.85 15.46 -11.98
CA GLY A 100 -10.14 14.03 -12.14
C GLY A 100 -10.03 13.26 -10.81
N ALA A 101 -9.05 13.61 -9.96
CA ALA A 101 -8.91 13.01 -8.65
C ALA A 101 -10.06 13.38 -7.70
N ARG A 102 -10.52 14.65 -7.71
CA ARG A 102 -11.70 15.12 -6.96
C ARG A 102 -12.95 14.34 -7.34
N GLU A 103 -13.16 14.10 -8.63
CA GLU A 103 -14.31 13.32 -9.10
C GLU A 103 -14.23 11.86 -8.63
N ARG A 104 -13.07 11.21 -8.72
CA ARG A 104 -12.88 9.86 -8.18
C ARG A 104 -13.15 9.80 -6.68
N GLN A 105 -12.68 10.79 -5.91
CA GLN A 105 -12.91 10.88 -4.48
C GLN A 105 -14.42 10.99 -4.16
N ARG A 106 -15.14 11.89 -4.86
CA ARG A 106 -16.59 12.04 -4.71
C ARG A 106 -17.34 10.74 -4.99
N GLN A 107 -16.97 10.00 -6.04
CA GLN A 107 -17.59 8.72 -6.38
C GLN A 107 -17.34 7.66 -5.32
N TRP A 108 -16.14 7.61 -4.76
CA TRP A 108 -15.78 6.70 -3.69
C TRP A 108 -16.56 6.99 -2.39
N GLU A 109 -16.68 8.27 -2.01
CA GLU A 109 -17.46 8.68 -0.83
C GLU A 109 -18.94 8.32 -0.98
N ARG A 110 -19.52 8.55 -2.16
CA ARG A 110 -20.89 8.13 -2.48
C ARG A 110 -21.08 6.62 -2.39
N ALA A 111 -20.12 5.84 -2.89
CA ALA A 111 -20.17 4.38 -2.81
C ALA A 111 -20.11 3.88 -1.36
N LYS A 112 -19.29 4.52 -0.51
CA LYS A 112 -19.22 4.22 0.93
C LYS A 112 -20.47 4.61 1.71
N ALA A 113 -21.11 5.72 1.35
CA ALA A 113 -22.31 6.21 2.01
C ALA A 113 -23.57 5.42 1.64
N ARG A 114 -23.54 4.65 0.54
CA ARG A 114 -24.68 3.81 0.15
C ARG A 114 -24.81 2.65 1.12
N PRO A 115 -26.00 2.43 1.72
CA PRO A 115 -26.25 1.23 2.52
C PRO A 115 -25.92 0.00 1.67
N GLN A 116 -25.25 -0.99 2.27
CA GLN A 116 -25.10 -2.29 1.65
C GLN A 116 -26.49 -2.96 1.63
N THR A 117 -27.33 -2.61 0.65
CA THR A 117 -28.54 -3.37 0.39
C THR A 117 -28.08 -4.78 0.07
N GLN A 118 -28.42 -5.72 0.95
CA GLN A 118 -28.13 -7.15 0.83
C GLN A 118 -28.33 -7.57 -0.63
N ARG A 119 -27.27 -8.10 -1.25
CA ARG A 119 -27.46 -9.00 -2.39
C ARG A 119 -28.11 -10.25 -1.82
N ALA A 120 -29.44 -10.24 -1.76
CA ALA A 120 -30.21 -11.44 -1.52
C ALA A 120 -29.80 -12.49 -2.55
N ASP A 121 -29.56 -13.69 -2.05
CA ASP A 121 -29.30 -14.94 -2.75
C ASP A 121 -30.04 -15.02 -4.10
N ALA A 122 -29.28 -15.11 -5.19
CA ALA A 122 -29.77 -15.68 -6.43
C ALA A 122 -29.47 -17.19 -6.35
N PRO A 123 -30.48 -18.07 -6.31
CA PRO A 123 -30.27 -19.50 -6.27
C PRO A 123 -29.64 -20.00 -7.59
N LEU A 124 -28.86 -21.08 -7.45
CA LEU A 124 -28.16 -21.83 -8.49
C LEU A 124 -29.10 -22.31 -9.62
#